data_AF-A0A7Z9N277-F1
#
_entry.id   AF-A0A7Z9N277-F1
#
_cell.length_a   1.000
_cell.length_b   1.000
_cell.length_c   1.000
_cell.angle_alpha   90.00
_cell.angle_beta   90.00
_cell.angle_gamma   90.00
#
_symmetry.space_group_name_H-M   'P 1'
#
loop_
_entity.id
_entity.type
_entity.pdbx_description
1 polymer ?
#
loop_
_entity_poly.entity_id
_entity_poly.type
_entity_poly.pdbx_seq_one_letter_code
_entity_poly.pdbx_strand_id
1 'polypeptide(L)'
;HICWAYCINVDESLIENSSDGGEPAGTAGIPILNVLRKNQIVNGALYVIRHFGGVKLGKRGLINAYKKGADLAVDHAKLEDWSGMKIVHLKCPLDFYGKLSNLLDKYKGKVLNDNSGGALCWKVEMPAYCVDLFCEQVDLFTKGQATWSFKSAGI
;
A
#
# COMPACT_ATOMS: atom_id res chain seq x y z
N HIS A 1 -7.51 -27.34 11.44
CA HIS A 1 -7.51 -25.92 11.85
C HIS A 1 -7.27 -25.06 10.63
N ILE A 2 -7.95 -23.91 10.54
CA ILE A 2 -7.70 -22.88 9.53
C ILE A 2 -7.25 -21.65 10.29
N CYS A 3 -5.94 -21.42 10.30
CA CYS A 3 -5.31 -20.30 10.99
C CYS A 3 -4.95 -19.25 9.96
N TRP A 4 -5.02 -17.97 10.31
CA TRP A 4 -4.83 -16.90 9.34
C TRP A 4 -4.26 -15.64 9.94
N ALA A 5 -3.70 -14.78 9.08
CA ALA A 5 -3.37 -13.41 9.39
C ALA A 5 -3.57 -12.53 8.15
N TYR A 6 -3.77 -11.23 8.36
CA TYR A 6 -3.83 -10.26 7.27
C TYR A 6 -3.18 -8.92 7.67
N CYS A 7 -2.76 -8.18 6.65
CA CYS A 7 -2.31 -6.80 6.71
C CYS A 7 -3.03 -6.03 5.59
N ILE A 8 -3.88 -5.06 5.92
CA ILE A 8 -4.64 -4.25 4.95
C ILE A 8 -4.34 -2.77 5.21
N ASN A 9 -3.99 -2.03 4.18
CA ASN A 9 -3.83 -0.58 4.26
C ASN A 9 -5.21 0.09 4.11
N VAL A 10 -5.58 0.90 5.10
CA VAL A 10 -6.80 1.72 5.10
C VAL A 10 -6.36 3.14 5.43
N ASP A 11 -6.55 4.06 4.50
CA ASP A 11 -6.24 5.49 4.66
C ASP A 11 -4.85 5.74 5.27
N GLU A 12 -3.82 5.14 4.68
CA GLU A 12 -2.40 5.22 5.11
C GLU A 12 -2.08 4.51 6.44
N SER A 13 -3.06 3.88 7.08
CA SER A 13 -2.87 3.05 8.27
C SER A 13 -2.86 1.57 7.92
N LEU A 14 -1.85 0.84 8.41
CA LEU A 14 -1.79 -0.62 8.23
C LEU A 14 -2.58 -1.32 9.35
N ILE A 15 -3.73 -1.87 9.01
CA ILE A 15 -4.56 -2.67 9.92
C ILE A 15 -4.10 -4.13 9.83
N GLU A 16 -3.79 -4.71 10.98
CA GLU A 16 -3.31 -6.08 11.09
C GLU A 16 -4.18 -6.89 12.04
N ASN A 17 -4.42 -8.16 11.70
CA ASN A 17 -5.09 -9.08 12.60
C ASN A 17 -4.68 -10.53 12.31
N SER A 18 -4.93 -11.41 13.27
CA SER A 18 -4.64 -12.84 13.11
C SER A 18 -5.55 -13.70 13.98
N SER A 19 -5.68 -14.98 13.60
CA SER A 19 -6.42 -15.98 14.35
C SER A 19 -5.67 -17.29 14.42
N ASP A 20 -5.62 -17.86 15.63
CA ASP A 20 -5.08 -19.20 15.84
C ASP A 20 -6.02 -20.33 15.39
N GLY A 21 -7.23 -20.05 14.89
CA GLY A 21 -8.07 -21.07 14.24
C GLY A 21 -8.40 -22.30 15.11
N GLY A 22 -8.42 -22.13 16.44
CA GLY A 22 -8.61 -23.19 17.44
C GLY A 22 -7.33 -23.87 17.92
N GLU A 23 -6.15 -23.47 17.43
CA GLU A 23 -4.86 -23.85 18.02
C GLU A 23 -4.63 -23.12 19.36
N PRO A 24 -3.66 -23.58 20.18
CA PRO A 24 -3.28 -22.85 21.38
C PRO A 24 -2.89 -21.40 21.06
N ALA A 25 -3.31 -20.49 21.94
CA ALA A 25 -3.11 -19.05 21.75
C ALA A 25 -1.65 -18.68 21.43
N GLY A 26 -1.47 -17.86 20.39
CA GLY A 26 -0.19 -17.34 19.91
C GLY A 26 0.67 -18.36 19.17
N THR A 27 0.19 -19.57 18.89
CA THR A 27 1.00 -20.62 18.25
C THR A 27 0.85 -20.70 16.73
N ALA A 28 -0.13 -20.00 16.15
CA ALA A 28 -0.42 -20.06 14.71
C ALA A 28 -0.61 -18.67 14.09
N GLY A 29 -1.57 -17.88 14.54
CA GLY A 29 -1.94 -16.60 13.95
C GLY A 29 -0.79 -15.59 13.96
N ILE A 30 -0.16 -15.39 15.12
CA ILE A 30 0.99 -14.48 15.26
C ILE A 30 2.20 -14.92 14.41
N PRO A 31 2.61 -16.21 14.39
CA PRO A 31 3.60 -16.69 13.44
C PRO A 31 3.30 -16.38 11.97
N ILE A 32 2.05 -16.54 11.52
CA ILE A 32 1.64 -16.21 10.14
C ILE A 32 1.72 -14.70 9.91
N LEU A 33 1.24 -13.88 10.85
CA LEU A 33 1.31 -12.42 10.76
C LEU A 33 2.76 -11.91 10.69
N ASN A 34 3.66 -12.52 11.45
CA ASN A 34 5.07 -12.14 11.42
C ASN A 34 5.74 -12.44 10.07
N VAL A 35 5.24 -13.42 9.31
CA VAL A 35 5.70 -13.67 7.93
C VAL A 35 5.24 -12.55 7.00
N LEU A 36 3.99 -12.08 7.10
CA LEU A 36 3.52 -10.91 6.35
C LEU A 36 4.40 -9.68 6.64
N ARG A 37 4.63 -9.39 7.92
CA ARG A 37 5.45 -8.24 8.37
C ARG A 37 6.91 -8.33 7.89
N LYS A 38 7.55 -9.48 8.06
CA LYS A 38 8.94 -9.71 7.64
C LYS A 38 9.13 -9.45 6.15
N ASN A 39 8.15 -9.83 5.33
CA ASN A 39 8.18 -9.63 3.88
C ASN A 39 7.55 -8.31 3.45
N GLN A 40 7.22 -7.41 4.40
CA GLN A 40 6.61 -6.10 4.14
C GLN A 40 5.34 -6.17 3.28
N ILE A 41 4.59 -7.28 3.40
CA ILE A 41 3.37 -7.48 2.62
C ILE A 41 2.29 -6.56 3.18
N VAL A 42 1.74 -5.75 2.28
CA VAL A 42 0.58 -4.88 2.51
C VAL A 42 -0.55 -5.29 1.58
N ASN A 43 -1.79 -5.09 2.00
CA ASN A 43 -2.99 -5.51 1.25
C ASN A 43 -3.00 -7.02 0.93
N GLY A 44 -2.67 -7.84 1.93
CA GLY A 44 -2.58 -9.29 1.78
C GLY A 44 -3.10 -10.05 2.99
N ALA A 45 -3.49 -11.31 2.75
CA ALA A 45 -3.89 -12.26 3.78
C ALA A 45 -3.24 -13.62 3.52
N LEU A 46 -2.88 -14.33 4.59
CA LEU A 46 -2.36 -15.69 4.54
C LEU A 46 -3.26 -16.60 5.36
N TYR A 47 -3.50 -17.79 4.83
CA TYR A 47 -4.25 -18.86 5.48
C TYR A 47 -3.39 -20.12 5.47
N VAL A 48 -3.26 -20.77 6.63
CA VAL A 48 -2.59 -22.05 6.77
C VAL A 48 -3.59 -23.08 7.25
N ILE A 49 -3.84 -24.09 6.41
CA ILE A 49 -4.71 -25.22 6.73
C ILE A 49 -3.84 -26.34 7.31
N ARG A 50 -4.13 -26.73 8.55
CA ARG A 50 -3.44 -27.82 9.23
C ARG A 50 -4.39 -28.97 9.53
N HIS A 51 -4.03 -30.16 9.04
CA HIS A 51 -4.64 -31.43 9.39
C HIS A 51 -3.83 -32.11 10.52
N PHE A 52 -4.50 -32.68 11.53
CA PHE A 52 -3.82 -33.36 12.62
C PHE A 52 -3.24 -34.70 12.14
N GLY A 53 -1.94 -34.89 12.32
CA GLY A 53 -1.20 -36.06 11.83
C GLY A 53 -0.94 -37.16 12.87
N GLY A 54 -1.70 -37.20 13.98
CA GLY A 54 -1.55 -38.25 15.00
C GLY A 54 -0.51 -37.97 16.10
N VAL A 55 0.41 -37.01 15.91
CA VAL A 55 1.43 -36.63 16.89
C VAL A 55 1.33 -35.16 17.27
N LYS A 56 1.41 -34.87 18.58
CA LYS A 56 1.41 -33.49 19.11
C LYS A 56 2.81 -32.88 18.94
N LEU A 57 2.87 -31.69 18.34
CA LEU A 57 4.13 -30.97 18.09
C LEU A 57 4.61 -30.12 19.27
N GLY A 58 3.77 -29.89 20.28
CA GLY A 58 4.00 -28.90 21.33
C GLY A 58 3.99 -27.46 20.80
N LYS A 59 3.97 -26.46 21.70
CA LYS A 59 3.85 -25.03 21.30
C LYS A 59 4.94 -24.59 20.31
N ARG A 60 6.20 -24.93 20.59
CA ARG A 60 7.34 -24.55 19.74
C ARG A 60 7.26 -25.20 18.34
N GLY A 61 6.81 -26.45 18.27
CA GLY A 61 6.63 -27.13 17.00
C GLY A 61 5.49 -26.54 16.17
N LEU A 62 4.39 -26.12 16.81
CA LEU A 62 3.29 -25.40 16.14
C LEU A 62 3.76 -24.08 15.55
N ILE A 63 4.43 -23.25 16.37
CA ILE A 63 4.97 -21.96 15.93
C ILE A 63 5.85 -22.12 14.68
N ASN A 64 6.76 -23.09 14.71
CA ASN A 64 7.64 -23.36 13.58
C ASN A 64 6.88 -23.88 12.35
N ALA A 65 5.88 -24.76 12.54
CA ALA A 65 5.10 -25.31 11.43
C ALA A 65 4.27 -24.24 10.73
N TYR A 66 3.55 -23.40 11.48
CA TYR A 66 2.74 -22.32 10.91
C TYR A 66 3.58 -21.25 10.23
N LYS A 67 4.70 -20.85 10.85
CA LYS A 67 5.67 -19.95 10.22
C LYS A 67 6.17 -20.53 8.90
N LYS A 68 6.65 -21.79 8.91
CA LYS A 68 7.20 -22.43 7.70
C LYS A 68 6.17 -22.55 6.58
N GLY A 69 4.93 -22.91 6.91
CA GLY A 69 3.86 -22.97 5.92
C GLY A 69 3.56 -21.61 5.29
N ALA A 70 3.53 -20.56 6.11
CA ALA A 70 3.35 -19.18 5.64
C ALA A 70 4.54 -18.69 4.81
N ASP A 71 5.79 -18.93 5.24
CA ASP A 71 7.01 -18.57 4.50
C ASP A 71 6.98 -19.21 3.09
N LEU A 72 6.67 -20.51 2.99
CA LEU A 72 6.57 -21.20 1.70
C LEU A 72 5.47 -20.60 0.80
N ALA A 73 4.33 -20.22 1.36
CA ALA A 73 3.27 -19.59 0.59
C ALA A 73 3.72 -18.24 -0.01
N VAL A 74 4.47 -17.45 0.77
CA VAL A 74 5.02 -16.17 0.31
C VAL A 74 6.12 -16.38 -0.74
N ASP A 75 7.03 -17.34 -0.53
CA ASP A 75 8.13 -17.64 -1.45
C ASP A 75 7.62 -18.04 -2.86
N HIS A 76 6.41 -18.61 -2.94
CA HIS A 76 5.78 -19.01 -4.20
C HIS A 76 4.76 -17.99 -4.74
N ALA A 77 4.47 -16.92 -4.01
CA ALA A 77 3.58 -15.86 -4.45
C ALA A 77 4.30 -14.93 -5.43
N LYS A 78 3.56 -14.44 -6.45
CA LYS A 78 4.02 -13.31 -7.25
C LYS A 78 3.60 -12.03 -6.54
N LEU A 79 4.57 -11.36 -5.92
CA LEU A 79 4.35 -10.06 -5.28
C LEU A 79 4.63 -8.94 -6.27
N GLU A 80 3.86 -7.86 -6.17
CA GLU A 80 4.07 -6.63 -6.91
C GLU A 80 4.38 -5.51 -5.93
N ASP A 81 5.22 -4.57 -6.35
CA ASP A 81 5.48 -3.37 -5.56
C ASP A 81 4.19 -2.58 -5.36
N TRP A 82 3.86 -2.33 -4.11
CA TRP A 82 2.72 -1.50 -3.76
C TRP A 82 3.18 -0.10 -3.38
N SER A 83 2.53 0.90 -3.96
CA SER A 83 2.59 2.27 -3.49
C SER A 83 1.18 2.81 -3.37
N GLY A 84 0.90 3.50 -2.27
CA GLY A 84 -0.34 4.27 -2.14
C GLY A 84 -0.48 5.31 -3.25
N MET A 85 -1.70 5.78 -3.46
CA MET A 85 -1.96 6.96 -4.27
C MET A 85 -1.99 8.20 -3.39
N LYS A 86 -1.52 9.32 -3.91
CA LYS A 86 -1.60 10.63 -3.25
C LYS A 86 -2.36 11.59 -4.13
N ILE A 87 -3.11 12.47 -3.49
CA ILE A 87 -3.86 13.53 -4.16
C ILE A 87 -3.07 14.83 -4.04
N VAL A 88 -2.80 15.46 -5.18
CA VAL A 88 -2.19 16.78 -5.28
C VAL A 88 -3.20 17.75 -5.87
N HIS A 89 -3.38 18.89 -5.20
CA HIS A 89 -4.12 20.01 -5.74
C HIS A 89 -3.14 20.96 -6.40
N LEU A 90 -3.31 21.22 -7.69
CA LEU A 90 -2.41 22.05 -8.48
C LEU A 90 -3.16 23.28 -9.01
N LYS A 91 -2.56 24.45 -8.86
CA LYS A 91 -3.02 25.69 -9.49
C LYS A 91 -1.86 26.41 -10.16
N CYS A 92 -2.05 26.87 -11.39
CA CYS A 92 -1.06 27.67 -12.11
C CYS A 92 -1.71 28.47 -13.26
N PRO A 93 -1.00 29.39 -13.91
CA PRO A 93 -1.46 30.02 -15.15
C PRO A 93 -1.83 28.99 -16.22
N LEU A 94 -2.86 29.28 -17.02
CA LEU A 94 -3.41 28.33 -17.99
C LEU A 94 -2.40 27.98 -19.11
N ASP A 95 -1.44 28.85 -19.39
CA ASP A 95 -0.36 28.64 -20.38
C ASP A 95 0.48 27.38 -20.12
N PHE A 96 0.44 26.84 -18.89
CA PHE A 96 1.16 25.63 -18.51
C PHE A 96 0.35 24.34 -18.71
N TYR A 97 -0.94 24.41 -19.10
CA TYR A 97 -1.85 23.25 -19.19
C TYR A 97 -1.23 22.07 -19.95
N GLY A 98 -0.83 22.29 -21.20
CA GLY A 98 -0.27 21.21 -22.03
C GLY A 98 1.05 20.65 -21.49
N LYS A 99 1.91 21.50 -20.92
CA LYS A 99 3.19 21.05 -20.32
C LYS A 99 2.95 20.22 -19.08
N LEU A 100 2.03 20.64 -18.21
CA LEU A 100 1.69 19.93 -16.99
C LEU A 100 0.93 18.64 -17.26
N SER A 101 0.12 18.58 -18.32
CA SER A 101 -0.51 17.32 -18.77
C SER A 101 0.55 16.27 -19.10
N ASN A 102 1.53 16.64 -19.95
CA ASN A 102 2.63 15.73 -20.31
C ASN A 102 3.49 15.34 -19.11
N LEU A 103 3.72 16.27 -18.18
CA LEU A 103 4.45 15.98 -16.95
C LEU A 103 3.68 14.99 -16.08
N LEU A 104 2.37 15.18 -15.92
CA LEU A 104 1.52 14.30 -15.12
C LEU A 104 1.55 12.86 -15.69
N ASP A 105 1.45 12.71 -17.01
CA ASP A 105 1.52 11.42 -17.69
C ASP A 105 2.86 10.71 -17.46
N LYS A 106 3.98 11.46 -17.53
CA LYS A 106 5.33 10.93 -17.24
C LYS A 106 5.42 10.34 -15.82
N TYR A 107 4.70 10.91 -14.87
CA TYR A 107 4.65 10.46 -13.49
C TYR A 107 3.44 9.56 -13.18
N LYS A 108 2.78 9.01 -14.21
CA LYS A 108 1.62 8.11 -14.09
C LYS A 108 0.46 8.70 -13.28
N GLY A 109 0.35 10.03 -13.24
CA GLY A 109 -0.73 10.71 -12.57
C GLY A 109 -1.99 10.76 -13.45
N LYS A 110 -3.14 11.02 -12.82
CA LYS A 110 -4.42 11.18 -13.48
C LYS A 110 -5.15 12.40 -12.93
N VAL A 111 -5.80 13.15 -13.79
CA VAL A 111 -6.68 14.24 -13.36
C VAL A 111 -7.99 13.64 -12.85
N LEU A 112 -8.25 13.81 -11.56
CA LEU A 112 -9.52 13.43 -10.92
C LEU A 112 -10.60 14.49 -11.13
N ASN A 113 -10.21 15.76 -11.15
CA ASN A 113 -11.12 16.88 -11.40
C ASN A 113 -10.34 18.03 -12.04
N ASP A 114 -10.90 18.60 -13.10
CA ASP A 114 -10.41 19.79 -13.78
C ASP A 114 -11.43 20.93 -13.64
N ASN A 115 -11.12 21.91 -12.78
CA ASN A 115 -11.93 23.12 -12.61
C ASN A 115 -11.26 24.34 -13.24
N SER A 116 -10.52 24.13 -14.33
CA SER A 116 -9.80 25.21 -15.01
C SER A 116 -10.75 26.22 -15.64
N GLY A 117 -10.36 27.49 -15.57
CA GLY A 117 -11.08 28.63 -16.16
C GLY A 117 -10.06 29.68 -16.59
N GLY A 118 -9.99 30.80 -15.86
CA GLY A 118 -8.90 31.79 -16.05
C GLY A 118 -7.52 31.30 -15.59
N ALA A 119 -7.45 30.20 -14.85
CA ALA A 119 -6.24 29.53 -14.41
C ALA A 119 -6.46 28.02 -14.40
N LEU A 120 -5.38 27.24 -14.49
CA LEU A 120 -5.42 25.80 -14.29
C LEU A 120 -5.76 25.49 -12.83
N CYS A 121 -6.71 24.61 -12.59
CA CYS A 121 -7.09 24.14 -11.26
C CYS A 121 -7.37 22.63 -11.29
N TRP A 122 -6.33 21.83 -11.07
CA TRP A 122 -6.42 20.37 -11.10
C TRP A 122 -6.44 19.76 -9.71
N LYS A 123 -7.26 18.73 -9.54
CA LYS A 123 -7.08 17.70 -8.53
C LYS A 123 -6.52 16.49 -9.24
N VAL A 124 -5.28 16.10 -8.95
CA VAL A 124 -4.64 14.94 -9.56
C VAL A 124 -4.40 13.86 -8.52
N GLU A 125 -4.51 12.60 -8.93
CA GLU A 125 -3.99 11.46 -8.17
C GLU A 125 -2.74 10.92 -8.84
N MET A 126 -1.77 10.45 -8.06
CA MET A 126 -0.57 9.81 -8.60
C MET A 126 0.10 8.89 -7.58
N PRO A 127 0.99 7.97 -8.01
CA PRO A 127 1.70 7.08 -7.11
C PRO A 127 2.55 7.85 -6.10
N ALA A 128 2.42 7.51 -4.81
CA ALA A 128 3.07 8.19 -3.70
C ALA A 128 4.59 8.32 -3.85
N TYR A 129 5.23 7.31 -4.45
CA TYR A 129 6.70 7.26 -4.61
C TYR A 129 7.27 8.37 -5.52
N CYS A 130 6.43 9.05 -6.31
CA CYS A 130 6.89 10.02 -7.31
C CYS A 130 6.35 11.44 -7.11
N VAL A 131 5.58 11.66 -6.04
CA VAL A 131 4.92 12.93 -5.73
C VAL A 131 5.93 14.06 -5.52
N ASP A 132 6.95 13.84 -4.69
CA ASP A 132 7.93 14.89 -4.36
C ASP A 132 8.68 15.35 -5.60
N LEU A 133 9.16 14.40 -6.41
CA LEU A 133 9.82 14.69 -7.68
C LEU A 133 8.88 15.38 -8.67
N PHE A 134 7.60 15.01 -8.72
CA PHE A 134 6.63 15.70 -9.56
C PHE A 134 6.46 17.16 -9.14
N CYS A 135 6.29 17.43 -7.84
CA CYS A 135 6.15 18.78 -7.31
C CYS A 135 7.39 19.65 -7.58
N GLU A 136 8.60 19.11 -7.38
CA GLU A 136 9.85 19.80 -7.73
C GLU A 136 9.93 20.17 -9.22
N GLN A 137 9.52 19.26 -10.10
CA GLN A 137 9.49 19.52 -11.54
C GLN A 137 8.43 20.57 -11.90
N VAL A 138 7.26 20.55 -11.25
CA VAL A 138 6.23 21.58 -11.42
C VAL A 138 6.80 22.95 -11.08
N ASP A 139 7.50 23.10 -9.94
CA ASP A 139 8.08 24.37 -9.52
C ASP A 139 9.15 24.85 -10.53
N LEU A 140 10.01 23.95 -11.00
CA LEU A 140 11.03 24.25 -12.00
C LEU A 140 10.42 24.70 -13.33
N PHE A 141 9.44 23.98 -13.85
CA PHE A 141 8.82 24.28 -15.15
C PHE A 141 8.00 25.56 -15.14
N THR A 142 7.33 25.84 -14.03
CA THR A 142 6.50 27.03 -13.88
C THR A 142 7.29 28.24 -13.38
N LYS A 143 8.58 28.06 -13.05
CA LYS A 143 9.43 29.08 -12.43
C LYS A 143 8.79 29.63 -11.15
N GLY A 144 8.17 28.75 -10.35
CA GLY A 144 7.47 29.09 -9.12
C GLY A 144 6.10 29.76 -9.29
N GLN A 145 5.53 29.79 -10.50
CA GLN A 145 4.17 30.32 -10.73
C GLN A 145 3.06 29.32 -10.39
N ALA A 146 3.41 28.05 -10.18
CA ALA A 146 2.48 27.06 -9.66
C ALA A 146 2.37 27.14 -8.12
N THR A 147 1.22 26.75 -7.62
CA THR A 147 1.04 26.39 -6.21
C THR A 147 0.47 24.99 -6.14
N TRP A 148 0.97 24.19 -5.21
CA TRP A 148 0.49 22.83 -5.00
C TRP A 148 0.31 22.55 -3.50
N SER A 149 -0.63 21.68 -3.18
CA SER A 149 -0.85 21.22 -1.81
C SER A 149 -1.37 19.79 -1.78
N PHE A 150 -1.05 19.09 -0.70
CA PHE A 150 -1.72 17.84 -0.34
C PHE A 150 -2.97 18.20 0.44
N LYS A 151 -4.12 17.65 0.06
CA LYS A 151 -5.21 17.56 1.04
C LYS A 151 -4.90 16.36 1.90
N SER A 152 -4.78 16.57 3.22
CA SER A 152 -5.03 15.48 4.16
C SER A 152 -6.41 14.93 3.83
N ALA A 153 -6.51 13.61 3.62
CA ALA A 153 -7.80 12.95 3.62
C ALA A 153 -8.44 13.29 4.97
N GLY A 154 -9.39 14.22 4.95
CA GLY A 154 -10.14 14.60 6.14
C GLY A 154 -10.91 13.37 6.58
N ILE A 155 -10.63 12.93 7.80
CA ILE A 155 -11.56 12.11 8.58
C ILE A 155 -12.73 13.03 8.96
#